data_AF-A0A9E1J138-F1
#
_entry.id   AF-A0A9E1J138-F1
#
_cell.length_a   1.000
_cell.length_b   1.000
_cell.length_c   1.000
_cell.angle_alpha   90.00
_cell.angle_beta   90.00
_cell.angle_gamma   90.00
#
_symmetry.space_group_name_H-M   'P 1'
#
loop_
_entity.id
_entity.type
_entity.pdbx_description
1 polymer ?
#
loop_
_entity_poly.entity_id
_entity_poly.type
_entity_poly.pdbx_seq_one_letter_code
_entity_poly.pdbx_strand_id
1 'polypeptide(L)'
;RVKIAVLAGLVFGSFDSTVPPLEDYLGPDIVARIHRVLPRPPKVLGYYTQTMRNNWKLYAENVRDPYHASILHLFFTTFRVNRLSQKGGIIVSENGGHHVSYSKLEPNAANGADDSDYDAAKLRADSEFGLKEPGLMGGRDEFDDGITLQILSVFPNLVLQQVRNSLVVRQIVPRGVDRADIVWTNYGFEDDDEELADLRLMQANFIGPAGYISMEDGAVGNFIQRALPGTKDETSVVLMGGDEAASMASRATETSIRGFWKIYRDLMDI
;
A
#
# COMPACT_ATOMS: atom_id res chain seq x y z
N ARG A 1 -21.27 23.14 -4.48
CA ARG A 1 -19.99 23.80 -4.10
C ARG A 1 -19.13 22.72 -3.46
N VAL A 2 -17.86 22.57 -3.87
CA VAL A 2 -16.95 21.55 -3.30
C VAL A 2 -16.26 22.14 -2.06
N LYS A 3 -16.23 21.39 -0.96
CA LYS A 3 -15.41 21.71 0.22
C LYS A 3 -14.00 21.18 -0.03
N ILE A 4 -12.98 22.05 0.11
CA ILE A 4 -11.57 21.73 -0.14
C ILE A 4 -10.80 21.79 1.16
N ALA A 5 -9.89 20.86 1.36
CA ALA A 5 -8.90 20.86 2.44
C ALA A 5 -7.54 20.38 1.91
N VAL A 6 -6.46 20.84 2.53
CA VAL A 6 -5.09 20.49 2.14
C VAL A 6 -4.35 19.94 3.37
N LEU A 7 -3.66 18.82 3.22
CA LEU A 7 -2.82 18.21 4.25
C LEU A 7 -1.50 17.76 3.63
N ALA A 8 -0.37 18.29 4.09
CA ALA A 8 0.97 17.93 3.59
C ALA A 8 1.11 17.99 2.05
N GLY A 9 0.48 19.00 1.43
CA GLY A 9 0.44 19.16 -0.03
C GLY A 9 -0.61 18.31 -0.77
N LEU A 10 -1.24 17.34 -0.11
CA LEU A 10 -2.35 16.57 -0.66
C LEU A 10 -3.63 17.42 -0.63
N VAL A 11 -4.33 17.50 -1.76
CA VAL A 11 -5.58 18.24 -1.89
C VAL A 11 -6.77 17.28 -1.89
N PHE A 12 -7.69 17.48 -0.95
CA PHE A 12 -8.92 16.71 -0.82
C PHE A 12 -10.12 17.56 -1.18
N GLY A 13 -11.14 16.93 -1.76
CA GLY A 13 -12.41 17.57 -2.12
C GLY A 13 -13.60 16.71 -1.75
N SER A 14 -14.62 17.33 -1.16
CA SER A 14 -15.92 16.69 -0.88
C SER A 14 -17.07 17.49 -1.48
N PHE A 15 -18.03 16.77 -2.05
CA PHE A 15 -19.32 17.35 -2.45
C PHE A 15 -20.29 17.50 -1.28
N ASP A 16 -20.07 16.75 -0.20
CA ASP A 16 -20.81 16.90 1.03
C ASP A 16 -20.27 18.08 1.84
N SER A 17 -21.12 19.08 2.07
CA SER A 17 -20.78 20.27 2.87
C SER A 17 -20.74 20.00 4.37
N THR A 18 -21.35 18.92 4.86
CA THR A 18 -21.42 18.58 6.29
C THR A 18 -20.29 17.67 6.73
N VAL A 19 -19.45 17.18 5.80
CA VAL A 19 -18.27 16.36 6.12
C VAL A 19 -17.40 17.06 7.19
N PRO A 20 -16.88 16.33 8.19
CA PRO A 20 -16.00 16.91 9.20
C PRO A 20 -14.74 17.55 8.59
N PRO A 21 -13.99 18.37 9.36
CA PRO A 21 -12.63 18.77 9.01
C PRO A 21 -11.77 17.56 8.61
N LEU A 22 -10.81 17.76 7.69
CA LEU A 22 -10.03 16.66 7.12
C LEU A 22 -9.23 15.88 8.18
N GLU A 23 -8.62 16.58 9.15
CA GLU A 23 -7.86 15.91 10.21
C GLU A 23 -8.76 15.08 11.13
N ASP A 24 -9.97 15.56 11.44
CA ASP A 24 -10.97 14.82 12.21
C ASP A 24 -11.47 13.58 11.44
N TYR A 25 -11.63 13.70 10.12
CA TYR A 25 -12.01 12.58 9.25
C TYR A 25 -10.94 11.48 9.26
N LEU A 26 -9.67 11.87 9.17
CA LEU A 26 -8.54 10.94 9.08
C LEU A 26 -8.19 10.33 10.45
N GLY A 27 -8.27 11.12 11.52
CA GLY A 27 -7.78 10.77 12.84
C GLY A 27 -6.27 10.97 13.00
N PRO A 28 -5.80 11.12 14.25
CA PRO A 28 -4.43 11.56 14.56
C PRO A 28 -3.35 10.59 14.05
N ASP A 29 -3.58 9.28 14.14
CA ASP A 29 -2.60 8.27 13.70
C ASP A 29 -2.37 8.32 12.19
N ILE A 30 -3.43 8.54 11.41
CA ILE A 30 -3.36 8.62 9.95
C ILE A 30 -2.69 9.91 9.53
N VAL A 31 -3.05 11.04 10.17
CA VAL A 31 -2.40 12.34 9.96
C VAL A 31 -0.90 12.24 10.23
N ALA A 32 -0.50 11.62 11.34
CA ALA A 32 0.92 11.41 11.67
C ALA A 32 1.65 10.59 10.59
N ARG A 33 1.00 9.56 10.03
CA ARG A 33 1.57 8.69 9.00
C ARG A 33 1.63 9.33 7.61
N ILE A 34 0.74 10.28 7.32
CA ILE A 34 0.82 11.15 6.13
C ILE A 34 2.02 12.08 6.28
N HIS A 35 2.13 12.81 7.40
CA HIS A 35 3.25 13.72 7.65
C HIS A 35 4.61 13.02 7.65
N ARG A 36 4.66 11.77 8.11
CA ARG A 36 5.89 10.97 8.07
C ARG A 36 6.48 10.89 6.65
N VAL A 37 5.66 10.64 5.63
CA VAL A 37 6.15 10.45 4.24
C VAL A 37 5.97 11.69 3.36
N LEU A 38 5.33 12.74 3.88
CA LEU A 38 5.26 14.07 3.29
C LEU A 38 5.68 15.17 4.29
N PRO A 39 6.91 15.12 4.85
CA PRO A 39 7.37 16.09 5.85
C PRO A 39 7.83 17.42 5.23
N ARG A 40 8.08 17.42 3.92
CA ARG A 40 8.70 18.51 3.15
C ARG A 40 7.87 18.83 1.91
N PRO A 41 8.04 20.00 1.27
CA PRO A 41 7.37 20.33 0.02
C PRO A 41 7.60 19.26 -1.06
N PRO A 42 6.55 18.59 -1.56
CA PRO A 42 6.71 17.50 -2.51
C PRO A 42 7.01 18.04 -3.91
N LYS A 43 7.90 17.35 -4.63
CA LYS A 43 8.19 17.57 -6.05
C LYS A 43 7.74 16.37 -6.85
N VAL A 44 6.84 16.57 -7.80
CA VAL A 44 6.40 15.49 -8.70
C VAL A 44 7.55 15.05 -9.61
N LEU A 45 7.79 13.74 -9.65
CA LEU A 45 8.82 13.12 -10.50
C LEU A 45 8.22 12.50 -11.76
N GLY A 46 6.96 12.09 -11.73
CA GLY A 46 6.29 11.55 -12.90
C GLY A 46 4.98 10.84 -12.58
N TYR A 47 4.27 10.47 -13.64
CA TYR A 47 2.95 9.86 -13.55
C TYR A 47 2.89 8.54 -14.31
N TYR A 48 2.10 7.60 -13.78
CA TYR A 48 1.62 6.44 -14.51
C TYR A 48 0.10 6.37 -14.46
N THR A 49 -0.53 5.79 -15.48
CA THR A 49 -1.93 5.39 -15.41
C THR A 49 -2.03 3.93 -15.79
N GLN A 50 -2.72 3.15 -14.96
CA GLN A 50 -2.95 1.73 -15.17
C GLN A 50 -4.45 1.47 -15.18
N THR A 51 -4.99 0.99 -16.31
CA THR A 51 -6.37 0.53 -16.35
C THR A 51 -6.44 -0.91 -15.82
N MET A 52 -7.21 -1.07 -14.76
CA MET A 52 -7.49 -2.34 -14.09
C MET A 52 -8.80 -2.91 -14.64
N ARG A 53 -8.77 -4.17 -15.06
CA ARG A 53 -9.95 -4.91 -15.54
C ARG A 53 -10.69 -5.60 -14.38
N ASN A 54 -10.94 -4.83 -13.34
CA ASN A 54 -11.66 -5.26 -12.15
C ASN A 54 -12.34 -4.09 -11.44
N ASN A 55 -13.30 -4.41 -10.57
CA ASN A 55 -13.93 -3.44 -9.70
C ASN A 55 -12.90 -2.71 -8.84
N TRP A 56 -13.10 -1.41 -8.62
CA TRP A 56 -12.21 -0.59 -7.80
C TRP A 56 -12.03 -1.14 -6.37
N LYS A 57 -13.07 -1.79 -5.82
CA LYS A 57 -13.04 -2.38 -4.48
C LYS A 57 -12.04 -3.51 -4.35
N LEU A 58 -11.83 -4.30 -5.41
CA LEU A 58 -10.82 -5.37 -5.40
C LEU A 58 -9.40 -4.79 -5.26
N TYR A 59 -9.12 -3.65 -5.88
CA TYR A 59 -7.84 -2.98 -5.69
C TYR A 59 -7.76 -2.27 -4.33
N ALA A 60 -8.86 -1.66 -3.87
CA ALA A 60 -8.93 -1.04 -2.54
C ALA A 60 -8.74 -2.05 -1.40
N GLU A 61 -9.18 -3.30 -1.59
CA GLU A 61 -8.95 -4.43 -0.70
C GLU A 61 -7.50 -4.92 -0.77
N ASN A 62 -6.94 -5.11 -1.97
CA ASN A 62 -5.53 -5.53 -2.17
C ASN A 62 -4.53 -4.63 -1.42
N VAL A 63 -4.68 -3.30 -1.48
CA VAL A 63 -3.79 -2.37 -0.76
C VAL A 63 -3.99 -2.36 0.76
N ARG A 64 -5.03 -3.05 1.24
CA ARG A 64 -5.33 -3.30 2.65
C ARG A 64 -5.05 -4.74 3.05
N ASP A 65 -4.56 -5.58 2.15
CA ASP A 65 -4.14 -6.94 2.41
C ASP A 65 -2.62 -6.95 2.65
N PRO A 66 -2.14 -6.97 3.89
CA PRO A 66 -0.70 -7.02 4.17
C PRO A 66 -0.03 -8.38 3.91
N TYR A 67 -0.79 -9.48 3.82
CA TYR A 67 -0.23 -10.84 3.79
C TYR A 67 -0.01 -11.36 2.37
N HIS A 68 -0.79 -10.90 1.38
CA HIS A 68 -0.52 -11.28 -0.01
C HIS A 68 0.90 -10.90 -0.43
N ALA A 69 1.46 -9.82 0.11
CA ALA A 69 2.77 -9.32 -0.29
C ALA A 69 3.89 -10.38 -0.15
N SER A 70 3.81 -11.26 0.85
CA SER A 70 4.78 -12.36 1.04
C SER A 70 4.47 -13.63 0.24
N ILE A 71 3.25 -13.76 -0.28
CA ILE A 71 2.76 -14.97 -0.95
C ILE A 71 2.76 -14.78 -2.48
N LEU A 72 2.36 -13.58 -2.93
CA LEU A 72 2.23 -13.19 -4.32
C LEU A 72 3.56 -12.72 -4.89
N HIS A 73 4.22 -11.76 -4.23
CA HIS A 73 5.33 -11.04 -4.84
C HIS A 73 6.65 -11.80 -4.75
N LEU A 74 6.98 -12.48 -5.84
CA LEU A 74 8.26 -13.18 -5.95
C LEU A 74 9.45 -12.21 -5.78
N PHE A 75 9.34 -10.98 -6.29
CA PHE A 75 10.39 -9.99 -6.13
C PHE A 75 10.71 -9.69 -4.66
N PHE A 76 9.67 -9.58 -3.81
CA PHE A 76 9.85 -9.33 -2.39
C PHE A 76 10.53 -10.50 -1.66
N THR A 77 10.16 -11.74 -1.99
CA THR A 77 10.74 -12.92 -1.39
C THR A 77 12.18 -13.16 -1.87
N THR A 78 12.46 -12.99 -3.17
CA THR A 78 13.81 -13.13 -3.75
C THR A 78 14.78 -12.08 -3.23
N PHE A 79 14.39 -10.80 -3.19
CA PHE A 79 15.29 -9.70 -2.84
C PHE A 79 15.12 -9.16 -1.41
N ARG A 80 14.31 -9.83 -0.58
CA ARG A 80 14.17 -9.55 0.86
C ARG A 80 13.71 -8.11 1.17
N VAL A 81 12.89 -7.53 0.31
CA VAL A 81 12.36 -6.16 0.49
C VAL A 81 11.31 -6.11 1.60
N ASN A 82 10.50 -7.17 1.74
CA ASN A 82 9.47 -7.27 2.75
C ASN A 82 9.32 -8.73 3.21
N ARG A 83 9.28 -8.97 4.53
CA ARG A 83 9.05 -10.30 5.14
C ARG A 83 7.98 -10.17 6.20
N LEU A 84 7.02 -11.09 6.32
CA LEU A 84 5.98 -10.98 7.37
C LEU A 84 6.54 -10.97 8.80
N SER A 85 7.68 -11.62 9.02
CA SER A 85 8.39 -11.66 10.31
C SER A 85 9.10 -10.36 10.67
N GLN A 86 9.28 -9.42 9.71
CA GLN A 86 9.85 -8.11 10.02
C GLN A 86 8.98 -7.36 11.01
N LYS A 87 9.63 -6.66 11.94
CA LYS A 87 8.99 -5.72 12.86
C LYS A 87 8.13 -4.75 12.05
N GLY A 88 6.87 -4.61 12.44
CA GLY A 88 5.89 -3.86 11.69
C GLY A 88 4.55 -3.91 12.39
N GLY A 89 3.52 -3.50 11.68
CA GLY A 89 2.16 -3.60 12.18
C GLY A 89 1.13 -3.01 11.24
N ILE A 90 -0.10 -3.09 11.73
CA ILE A 90 -1.31 -2.57 11.11
C ILE A 90 -1.88 -1.51 12.05
N ILE A 91 -2.09 -0.32 11.53
CA ILE A 91 -2.81 0.76 12.21
C ILE A 91 -4.15 0.91 11.49
N VAL A 92 -5.22 0.98 12.25
CA VAL A 92 -6.59 1.19 11.77
C VAL A 92 -7.13 2.44 12.48
N SER A 93 -7.72 3.38 11.72
CA SER A 93 -8.38 4.55 12.31
C SER A 93 -9.57 4.14 13.18
N GLU A 94 -10.00 5.01 14.08
CA GLU A 94 -11.13 4.75 14.99
C GLU A 94 -12.41 4.31 14.25
N ASN A 95 -12.70 4.90 13.09
CA ASN A 95 -13.84 4.53 12.26
C ASN A 95 -13.63 3.26 11.41
N GLY A 96 -12.42 2.70 11.35
CA GLY A 96 -12.08 1.52 10.54
C GLY A 96 -11.70 1.79 9.08
N GLY A 97 -11.94 2.99 8.54
CA GLY A 97 -11.84 3.27 7.10
C GLY A 97 -10.43 3.48 6.57
N HIS A 98 -9.57 4.01 7.43
CA HIS A 98 -8.20 4.37 7.12
C HIS A 98 -7.26 3.37 7.75
N HIS A 99 -6.20 3.06 7.01
CA HIS A 99 -5.33 1.95 7.36
C HIS A 99 -3.89 2.30 7.03
N VAL A 100 -2.95 1.81 7.84
CA VAL A 100 -1.53 1.79 7.53
C VAL A 100 -0.96 0.41 7.79
N SER A 101 -0.39 -0.21 6.76
CA SER A 101 0.54 -1.32 6.93
C SER A 101 1.95 -0.80 6.84
N TYR A 102 2.82 -1.17 7.77
CA TYR A 102 4.22 -0.79 7.72
C TYR A 102 5.15 -1.89 8.19
N SER A 103 6.37 -1.89 7.67
CA SER A 103 7.45 -2.76 8.14
C SER A 103 8.79 -2.03 8.21
N LYS A 104 9.64 -2.52 9.11
CA LYS A 104 10.99 -2.02 9.36
C LYS A 104 12.02 -3.04 8.88
N LEU A 105 13.09 -2.54 8.28
CA LEU A 105 14.29 -3.31 8.03
C LEU A 105 15.24 -3.07 9.20
N GLU A 106 15.55 -4.10 9.99
CA GLU A 106 16.58 -3.97 11.03
C GLU A 106 17.95 -3.79 10.36
N PRO A 107 18.77 -2.79 10.74
CA PRO A 107 20.09 -2.54 10.12
C PRO A 107 21.02 -3.76 10.10
N ASN A 108 20.87 -4.66 11.09
CA ASN A 108 21.67 -5.88 11.22
C ASN A 108 21.05 -7.12 10.54
N ALA A 109 19.83 -7.03 9.98
CA ALA A 109 19.23 -8.14 9.23
C ALA A 109 19.83 -8.33 7.83
N ALA A 110 20.67 -7.41 7.37
CA ALA A 110 21.53 -7.61 6.20
C ALA A 110 22.51 -8.78 6.39
N ASN A 111 22.83 -9.14 7.63
CA ASN A 111 23.68 -10.27 8.01
C ASN A 111 22.89 -11.35 8.75
N GLY A 112 22.02 -12.06 8.04
CA GLY A 112 21.58 -13.40 8.46
C GLY A 112 20.83 -13.49 9.80
N ALA A 113 19.76 -12.70 9.99
CA ALA A 113 18.78 -13.03 11.03
C ALA A 113 18.05 -14.32 10.64
N ASP A 114 18.00 -15.25 11.59
CA ASP A 114 17.50 -16.64 11.55
C ASP A 114 16.34 -16.87 10.55
N ASP A 115 16.66 -17.53 9.43
CA ASP A 115 15.76 -17.75 8.28
C ASP A 115 15.20 -19.18 8.25
N SER A 116 15.27 -19.90 9.39
CA SER A 116 14.90 -21.32 9.48
C SER A 116 13.48 -21.60 9.01
N ASP A 117 12.53 -20.71 9.29
CA ASP A 117 11.11 -20.96 9.06
C ASP A 117 10.71 -20.75 7.59
N TYR A 118 11.26 -19.71 6.92
CA TYR A 118 11.03 -19.49 5.48
C TYR A 118 11.75 -20.54 4.63
N ASP A 119 12.92 -21.00 5.10
CA ASP A 119 13.72 -22.05 4.44
C ASP A 119 13.07 -23.42 4.60
N ALA A 120 12.57 -23.72 5.81
CA ALA A 120 11.81 -24.93 6.08
C ALA A 120 10.49 -24.96 5.29
N ALA A 121 9.82 -23.82 5.12
CA ALA A 121 8.58 -23.70 4.35
C ALA A 121 8.79 -23.69 2.82
N LYS A 122 10.04 -23.71 2.33
CA LYS A 122 10.39 -23.59 0.89
C LYS A 122 9.69 -22.40 0.20
N LEU A 123 9.49 -21.31 0.94
CA LEU A 123 8.88 -20.08 0.41
C LEU A 123 9.85 -19.27 -0.46
N ARG A 124 11.10 -19.73 -0.60
CA ARG A 124 12.07 -19.20 -1.56
C ARG A 124 11.83 -19.84 -2.93
N ALA A 125 11.90 -19.03 -3.98
CA ALA A 125 12.31 -19.58 -5.27
C ALA A 125 13.83 -19.81 -5.20
N ASP A 126 14.25 -21.07 -5.18
CA ASP A 126 15.63 -21.43 -5.54
C ASP A 126 15.86 -20.94 -6.96
N SER A 127 16.57 -19.83 -7.12
CA SER A 127 16.81 -19.28 -8.45
C SER A 127 18.18 -18.62 -8.53
N GLU A 128 18.89 -18.91 -9.62
CA GLU A 128 20.16 -18.30 -9.99
C GLU A 128 19.99 -16.84 -10.51
N PHE A 129 18.80 -16.26 -10.35
CA PHE A 129 18.48 -14.94 -10.89
C PHE A 129 18.97 -13.82 -9.96
N GLY A 130 19.76 -12.90 -10.52
CA GLY A 130 20.21 -11.68 -9.87
C GLY A 130 19.81 -10.43 -10.66
N LEU A 131 19.81 -9.27 -10.01
CA LEU A 131 19.60 -7.98 -10.68
C LEU A 131 20.86 -7.58 -11.44
N LYS A 132 20.69 -7.15 -12.69
CA LYS A 132 21.77 -6.50 -13.45
C LYS A 132 22.20 -5.17 -12.84
N GLU A 133 21.27 -4.50 -12.14
CA GLU A 133 21.50 -3.27 -11.41
C GLU A 133 21.26 -3.51 -9.90
N PRO A 134 22.30 -3.88 -9.13
CA PRO A 134 22.16 -4.10 -7.69
C PRO A 134 21.80 -2.84 -6.90
N GLY A 135 22.11 -1.64 -7.42
CA GLY A 135 21.81 -0.36 -6.78
C GLY A 135 20.32 -0.12 -6.53
N LEU A 136 19.45 -0.79 -7.30
CA LEU A 136 18.00 -0.80 -7.08
C LEU A 136 17.63 -1.21 -5.64
N MET A 137 18.42 -2.11 -5.04
CA MET A 137 18.23 -2.62 -3.69
C MET A 137 18.86 -1.76 -2.60
N GLY A 138 19.51 -0.67 -2.96
CA GLY A 138 20.00 0.35 -2.02
C GLY A 138 18.87 1.04 -1.27
N GLY A 139 19.24 1.96 -0.38
CA GLY A 139 18.26 2.80 0.30
C GLY A 139 18.88 3.77 1.28
N ARG A 140 18.18 4.86 1.53
CA ARG A 140 18.49 5.86 2.55
C ARG A 140 17.37 5.88 3.58
N ASP A 141 17.69 5.84 4.87
CA ASP A 141 16.69 6.08 5.91
C ASP A 141 16.46 7.59 6.04
N GLU A 142 15.48 8.08 5.29
CA GLU A 142 15.18 9.52 5.21
C GLU A 142 14.38 10.04 6.41
N PHE A 143 13.73 9.13 7.14
CA PHE A 143 12.77 9.48 8.19
C PHE A 143 13.26 9.07 9.59
N ASP A 144 14.48 8.53 9.68
CA ASP A 144 15.17 8.12 10.91
C ASP A 144 14.31 7.22 11.81
N ASP A 145 13.57 6.31 11.19
CA ASP A 145 12.66 5.42 11.91
C ASP A 145 12.72 3.96 11.46
N GLY A 146 13.62 3.65 10.51
CA GLY A 146 13.86 2.31 9.97
C GLY A 146 12.68 1.73 9.19
N ILE A 147 11.59 2.47 8.98
CA ILE A 147 10.45 1.97 8.19
C ILE A 147 10.81 2.09 6.71
N THR A 148 10.89 0.93 6.06
CA THR A 148 11.21 0.80 4.63
C THR A 148 9.99 0.50 3.78
N LEU A 149 8.85 0.16 4.39
CA LEU A 149 7.59 -0.04 3.68
C LEU A 149 6.47 0.58 4.49
N GLN A 150 5.67 1.41 3.83
CA GLN A 150 4.40 1.92 4.32
C GLN A 150 3.38 1.88 3.19
N ILE A 151 2.24 1.25 3.42
CA ILE A 151 1.06 1.35 2.54
C ILE A 151 -0.06 1.93 3.40
N LEU A 152 -0.28 3.24 3.26
CA LEU A 152 -1.38 3.95 3.89
C LEU A 152 -2.54 4.03 2.89
N SER A 153 -3.74 3.68 3.33
CA SER A 153 -4.96 3.82 2.54
C SER A 153 -5.95 4.72 3.25
N VAL A 154 -6.45 5.73 2.56
CA VAL A 154 -7.54 6.60 3.03
C VAL A 154 -8.80 6.21 2.26
N PHE A 155 -9.88 5.85 2.97
CA PHE A 155 -11.18 5.63 2.36
C PHE A 155 -11.64 6.89 1.57
N PRO A 156 -12.27 6.73 0.39
CA PRO A 156 -12.48 5.46 -0.29
C PRO A 156 -11.28 4.99 -1.13
N ASN A 157 -10.51 5.92 -1.70
CA ASN A 157 -9.77 5.64 -2.93
C ASN A 157 -8.36 6.25 -3.03
N LEU A 158 -7.76 6.66 -1.92
CA LEU A 158 -6.40 7.19 -1.89
C LEU A 158 -5.46 6.16 -1.25
N VAL A 159 -4.28 5.98 -1.84
CA VAL A 159 -3.16 5.22 -1.28
C VAL A 159 -1.94 6.12 -1.25
N LEU A 160 -1.25 6.16 -0.11
CA LEU A 160 0.01 6.85 0.08
C LEU A 160 1.06 5.84 0.50
N GLN A 161 2.08 5.69 -0.35
CA GLN A 161 3.05 4.62 -0.26
C GLN A 161 4.46 5.16 0.00
N GLN A 162 5.19 4.38 0.78
CA GLN A 162 6.65 4.26 0.73
C GLN A 162 7.03 2.79 0.45
N VAL A 163 7.89 2.56 -0.54
CA VAL A 163 8.67 1.31 -0.67
C VAL A 163 10.12 1.71 -0.87
N ARG A 164 10.95 1.51 0.16
CA ARG A 164 12.28 2.09 0.31
C ARG A 164 12.23 3.61 0.12
N ASN A 165 12.88 4.14 -0.90
CA ASN A 165 12.87 5.57 -1.24
C ASN A 165 11.87 5.89 -2.37
N SER A 166 11.16 4.90 -2.93
CA SER A 166 10.04 5.14 -3.86
C SER A 166 8.80 5.60 -3.10
N LEU A 167 8.42 6.86 -3.31
CA LEU A 167 7.28 7.52 -2.68
C LEU A 167 6.20 7.80 -3.74
N VAL A 168 4.99 7.34 -3.45
CA VAL A 168 3.92 7.34 -4.46
C VAL A 168 2.57 7.63 -3.86
N VAL A 169 1.83 8.54 -4.50
CA VAL A 169 0.39 8.70 -4.29
C VAL A 169 -0.34 7.90 -5.37
N ARG A 170 -1.24 7.00 -4.98
CA ARG A 170 -2.12 6.28 -5.91
C ARG A 170 -3.55 6.74 -5.71
N GLN A 171 -4.22 7.15 -6.78
CA GLN A 171 -5.65 7.43 -6.79
C GLN A 171 -6.38 6.33 -7.54
N ILE A 172 -7.34 5.68 -6.89
CA ILE A 172 -8.22 4.68 -7.50
C ILE A 172 -9.43 5.42 -8.10
N VAL A 173 -9.60 5.37 -9.41
CA VAL A 173 -10.68 6.06 -10.13
C VAL A 173 -11.66 5.00 -10.66
N PRO A 174 -12.85 4.83 -10.06
CA PRO A 174 -13.86 3.93 -10.57
C PRO A 174 -14.30 4.32 -12.00
N ARG A 175 -14.32 3.35 -12.92
CA ARG A 175 -14.76 3.54 -14.32
C ARG A 175 -15.95 2.67 -14.72
N GLY A 176 -16.51 1.93 -13.75
CA GLY A 176 -17.57 0.96 -13.92
C GLY A 176 -17.56 -0.07 -12.80
N VAL A 177 -18.45 -1.05 -12.89
CA VAL A 177 -18.53 -2.18 -11.94
C VAL A 177 -17.44 -3.23 -12.15
N ASP A 178 -16.74 -3.17 -13.28
CA ASP A 178 -15.73 -4.15 -13.71
C ASP A 178 -14.42 -3.49 -14.16
N ARG A 179 -14.28 -2.16 -13.94
CA ARG A 179 -13.11 -1.39 -14.37
C ARG A 179 -12.79 -0.23 -13.44
N ALA A 180 -11.51 0.00 -13.21
CA ALA A 180 -10.98 1.17 -12.53
C ALA A 180 -9.66 1.62 -13.17
N ASP A 181 -9.32 2.90 -13.08
CA ASP A 181 -7.99 3.39 -13.39
C ASP A 181 -7.23 3.67 -12.09
N ILE A 182 -5.95 3.28 -12.03
CA ILE A 182 -5.04 3.68 -10.96
C ILE A 182 -4.13 4.76 -11.51
N VAL A 183 -4.21 5.97 -10.93
CA VAL A 183 -3.33 7.08 -11.24
C VAL A 183 -2.21 7.09 -10.22
N TRP A 184 -0.98 6.89 -10.67
CA TRP A 184 0.22 6.86 -9.85
C TRP A 184 0.95 8.19 -10.01
N THR A 185 1.23 8.87 -8.90
CA THR A 185 2.02 10.10 -8.85
C THR A 185 3.26 9.83 -8.02
N ASN A 186 4.40 9.67 -8.70
CA ASN A 186 5.70 9.52 -8.04
C ASN A 186 6.17 10.90 -7.61
N TYR A 187 6.69 10.99 -6.40
CA TYR A 187 7.21 12.24 -5.87
C TYR A 187 8.53 12.03 -5.13
N GLY A 188 9.30 13.10 -5.06
CA GLY A 188 10.37 13.32 -4.10
C GLY A 188 10.10 14.65 -3.41
N PHE A 189 11.16 15.35 -3.03
CA PHE A 189 11.07 16.66 -2.39
C PHE A 189 11.88 17.71 -3.14
N GLU A 190 11.54 18.98 -2.93
CA GLU A 190 12.22 20.11 -3.58
C GLU A 190 13.71 20.19 -3.23
N ASP A 191 14.09 19.71 -2.05
CA ASP A 191 15.44 19.73 -1.48
C ASP A 191 16.16 18.36 -1.53
N ASP A 192 15.65 17.39 -2.31
CA ASP A 192 16.39 16.15 -2.56
C ASP A 192 17.71 16.44 -3.30
N ASP A 193 18.80 15.83 -2.84
CA ASP A 193 20.07 15.84 -3.58
C ASP A 193 19.98 14.96 -4.85
N GLU A 194 20.96 15.13 -5.76
CA GLU A 194 20.98 14.44 -7.06
C GLU A 194 20.98 12.91 -6.91
N GLU A 195 21.75 12.38 -5.94
CA GLU A 195 21.82 10.95 -5.66
C GLU A 195 20.47 10.37 -5.21
N LEU A 196 19.78 11.06 -4.29
CA LEU A 196 18.48 10.64 -3.80
C LEU A 196 17.43 10.75 -4.91
N ALA A 197 17.43 11.83 -5.70
CA ALA A 197 16.53 11.99 -6.82
C ALA A 197 16.66 10.84 -7.84
N ASP A 198 17.89 10.49 -8.21
CA ASP A 198 18.18 9.36 -9.10
C ASP A 198 17.76 8.02 -8.49
N LEU A 199 18.03 7.80 -7.20
CA LEU A 199 17.61 6.61 -6.48
C LEU A 199 16.08 6.45 -6.51
N ARG A 200 15.31 7.52 -6.31
CA ARG A 200 13.85 7.49 -6.40
C ARG A 200 13.36 7.12 -7.79
N LEU A 201 13.95 7.72 -8.83
CA LEU A 201 13.59 7.42 -10.22
C LEU A 201 13.89 5.96 -10.57
N MET A 202 15.04 5.44 -10.14
CA MET A 202 15.38 4.03 -10.29
C MET A 202 14.39 3.13 -9.53
N GLN A 203 14.10 3.45 -8.27
CA GLN A 203 13.16 2.68 -7.44
C GLN A 203 11.69 2.86 -7.82
N ALA A 204 11.33 3.81 -8.67
CA ALA A 204 9.97 3.89 -9.23
C ALA A 204 9.60 2.63 -10.02
N ASN A 205 10.59 1.86 -10.51
CA ASN A 205 10.39 0.55 -11.15
C ASN A 205 9.91 -0.55 -10.19
N PHE A 206 9.83 -0.29 -8.88
CA PHE A 206 9.16 -1.21 -7.95
C PHE A 206 7.66 -1.31 -8.21
N ILE A 207 7.03 -0.20 -8.63
CA ILE A 207 5.59 -0.09 -8.71
C ILE A 207 5.10 0.48 -10.05
N GLY A 208 3.78 0.55 -10.22
CA GLY A 208 3.14 0.98 -11.45
C GLY A 208 2.83 -0.19 -12.42
N PRO A 209 2.41 0.14 -13.65
CA PRO A 209 1.90 -0.84 -14.61
C PRO A 209 2.88 -1.97 -14.96
N ALA A 210 4.18 -1.69 -14.92
CA ALA A 210 5.26 -2.62 -15.22
C ALA A 210 6.23 -2.77 -14.03
N GLY A 211 5.81 -2.39 -12.83
CA GLY A 211 6.64 -2.45 -11.64
C GLY A 211 6.90 -3.88 -11.21
N TYR A 212 8.12 -4.15 -10.73
CA TYR A 212 8.56 -5.49 -10.28
C TYR A 212 7.67 -6.13 -9.22
N ILE A 213 6.90 -5.34 -8.48
CA ILE A 213 5.99 -5.80 -7.44
C ILE A 213 4.55 -5.70 -7.95
N SER A 214 4.10 -4.51 -8.35
CA SER A 214 2.68 -4.27 -8.59
C SER A 214 2.12 -4.81 -9.91
N MET A 215 2.95 -5.34 -10.81
CA MET A 215 2.44 -5.94 -12.04
C MET A 215 1.53 -7.15 -11.76
N GLU A 216 1.83 -7.91 -10.70
CA GLU A 216 1.08 -9.10 -10.30
C GLU A 216 -0.30 -8.72 -9.73
N ASP A 217 -0.38 -7.62 -8.97
CA ASP A 217 -1.66 -7.08 -8.46
C ASP A 217 -2.64 -6.82 -9.60
N GLY A 218 -2.12 -6.27 -10.71
CA GLY A 218 -2.85 -6.03 -11.96
C GLY A 218 -3.49 -7.29 -12.54
N ALA A 219 -2.74 -8.40 -12.53
CA ALA A 219 -3.20 -9.67 -13.07
C ALA A 219 -4.23 -10.35 -12.15
N VAL A 220 -3.96 -10.39 -10.85
CA VAL A 220 -4.81 -11.06 -9.85
C VAL A 220 -6.19 -10.43 -9.78
N GLY A 221 -6.29 -9.10 -9.77
CA GLY A 221 -7.58 -8.42 -9.77
C GLY A 221 -8.48 -8.83 -10.95
N ASN A 222 -7.90 -8.93 -12.15
CA ASN A 222 -8.61 -9.38 -13.35
C ASN A 222 -9.00 -10.87 -13.29
N PHE A 223 -8.17 -11.74 -12.68
CA PHE A 223 -8.53 -13.14 -12.46
C PHE A 223 -9.74 -13.27 -11.53
N ILE A 224 -9.74 -12.54 -10.41
CA ILE A 224 -10.86 -12.53 -9.47
C ILE A 224 -12.12 -12.02 -10.16
N GLN A 225 -12.05 -10.87 -10.85
CA GLN A 225 -13.20 -10.29 -11.56
C GLN A 225 -13.87 -11.27 -12.54
N ARG A 226 -13.07 -12.06 -13.27
CA ARG A 226 -13.57 -13.07 -14.22
C ARG A 226 -14.18 -14.29 -13.54
N ALA A 227 -13.77 -14.60 -12.31
CA ALA A 227 -14.28 -15.74 -11.54
C ALA A 227 -15.59 -15.43 -10.80
N LEU A 228 -15.84 -14.16 -10.43
CA LEU A 228 -17.01 -13.74 -9.65
C LEU A 228 -18.38 -14.26 -10.14
N PRO A 229 -18.68 -14.34 -11.46
CA PRO A 229 -19.97 -14.88 -11.90
C PRO A 229 -20.24 -16.33 -11.46
N GLY A 230 -19.18 -17.12 -11.22
CA GLY A 230 -19.27 -18.50 -10.75
C GLY A 230 -19.61 -18.65 -9.26
N THR A 231 -19.57 -17.56 -8.50
CA THR A 231 -19.77 -17.55 -7.03
C THR A 231 -20.90 -16.61 -6.61
N LYS A 232 -21.86 -16.34 -7.51
CA LYS A 232 -22.90 -15.31 -7.30
C LYS A 232 -23.82 -15.54 -6.10
N ASP A 233 -24.01 -16.80 -5.71
CA ASP A 233 -24.90 -17.22 -4.61
C ASP A 233 -24.09 -17.59 -3.34
N GLU A 234 -22.79 -17.33 -3.35
CA GLU A 234 -21.86 -17.63 -2.27
C GLU A 234 -21.51 -16.38 -1.46
N THR A 235 -20.91 -16.56 -0.28
CA THR A 235 -20.47 -15.47 0.60
C THR A 235 -18.97 -15.55 0.84
N SER A 236 -18.27 -14.43 0.67
CA SER A 236 -16.89 -14.28 1.11
C SER A 236 -16.84 -13.96 2.60
N VAL A 237 -15.91 -14.60 3.31
CA VAL A 237 -15.69 -14.38 4.74
C VAL A 237 -14.31 -13.75 4.96
N VAL A 238 -14.25 -12.80 5.89
CA VAL A 238 -13.03 -12.06 6.23
C VAL A 238 -12.84 -12.18 7.74
N LEU A 239 -12.08 -13.18 8.18
CA LEU A 239 -11.98 -13.62 9.59
C LEU A 239 -10.53 -13.83 10.07
N MET A 240 -9.53 -13.65 9.20
CA MET A 240 -8.14 -13.83 9.61
C MET A 240 -7.73 -12.75 10.61
N GLY A 241 -7.33 -13.18 11.80
CA GLY A 241 -7.04 -12.29 12.93
C GLY A 241 -8.29 -11.70 13.59
N GLY A 242 -9.44 -12.38 13.55
CA GLY A 242 -10.64 -12.02 14.30
C GLY A 242 -11.76 -11.35 13.48
N ASP A 243 -12.72 -10.73 14.17
CA ASP A 243 -13.90 -10.05 13.63
C ASP A 243 -13.88 -8.52 13.84
N GLU A 244 -12.97 -8.03 14.68
CA GLU A 244 -12.77 -6.61 14.95
C GLU A 244 -11.95 -5.90 13.85
N ALA A 245 -12.18 -4.60 13.71
CA ALA A 245 -11.36 -3.72 12.86
C ALA A 245 -10.50 -2.84 13.80
N ALA A 246 -9.40 -3.42 14.28
CA ALA A 246 -8.50 -2.80 15.25
C ALA A 246 -7.03 -2.87 14.80
N SER A 247 -6.23 -1.94 15.30
CA SER A 247 -4.78 -1.94 15.12
C SER A 247 -4.14 -3.19 15.73
N MET A 248 -3.17 -3.78 15.05
CA MET A 248 -2.49 -5.00 15.51
C MET A 248 -1.01 -5.01 15.12
N ALA A 249 -0.18 -5.67 15.94
CA ALA A 249 1.24 -5.85 15.62
C ALA A 249 1.46 -6.86 14.49
N SER A 250 0.61 -7.89 14.39
CA SER A 250 0.71 -8.88 13.33
C SER A 250 0.22 -8.31 12.00
N ARG A 251 0.97 -8.59 10.93
CA ARG A 251 0.58 -8.32 9.55
C ARG A 251 -0.09 -9.51 8.87
N ALA A 252 -0.22 -10.66 9.53
CA ALA A 252 -1.03 -11.77 9.05
C ALA A 252 -2.48 -11.59 9.56
N THR A 253 -3.20 -10.66 8.94
CA THR A 253 -4.57 -10.30 9.35
C THR A 253 -5.35 -9.63 8.23
N GLU A 254 -6.68 -9.67 8.34
CA GLU A 254 -7.62 -8.94 7.49
C GLU A 254 -8.33 -7.77 8.23
N THR A 255 -7.83 -7.32 9.38
CA THR A 255 -8.44 -6.24 10.19
C THR A 255 -8.74 -4.96 9.39
N SER A 256 -7.82 -4.59 8.50
CA SER A 256 -7.91 -3.46 7.57
C SER A 256 -8.95 -3.66 6.47
N ILE A 257 -9.10 -4.89 5.98
CA ILE A 257 -10.12 -5.27 4.99
C ILE A 257 -11.50 -5.20 5.64
N ARG A 258 -11.65 -5.72 6.87
CA ARG A 258 -12.89 -5.62 7.64
C ARG A 258 -13.29 -4.17 7.87
N GLY A 259 -12.35 -3.31 8.26
CA GLY A 259 -12.61 -1.87 8.46
C GLY A 259 -13.15 -1.19 7.20
N PHE A 260 -12.55 -1.46 6.05
CA PHE A 260 -13.03 -0.96 4.75
C PHE A 260 -14.47 -1.40 4.47
N TRP A 261 -14.77 -2.69 4.63
CA TRP A 261 -16.10 -3.22 4.34
C TRP A 261 -17.16 -2.75 5.34
N LYS A 262 -16.83 -2.58 6.62
CA LYS A 262 -17.74 -2.00 7.62
C LYS A 262 -18.17 -0.60 7.21
N ILE A 263 -17.22 0.31 6.93
CA ILE A 263 -17.54 1.67 6.45
C ILE A 263 -18.31 1.62 5.13
N TYR A 264 -17.86 0.81 4.17
CA TYR A 264 -18.53 0.74 2.87
C TYR A 264 -19.99 0.32 3.02
N ARG A 265 -20.27 -0.68 3.87
CA ARG A 265 -21.62 -1.16 4.16
C ARG A 265 -22.46 -0.11 4.86
N ASP A 266 -21.92 0.57 5.87
CA ASP A 266 -22.61 1.64 6.60
C ASP A 266 -23.00 2.79 5.66
N LEU A 267 -22.11 3.19 4.75
CA LEU A 267 -22.38 4.27 3.78
C LEU A 267 -23.35 3.86 2.67
N MET A 268 -23.44 2.56 2.38
CA MET A 268 -24.31 2.02 1.33
C MET A 268 -25.65 1.50 1.87
N ASP A 269 -25.83 1.49 3.21
CA ASP A 269 -27.01 0.97 3.91
C ASP A 269 -27.30 -0.52 3.60
N ILE A 270 -26.28 -1.39 3.75
CA ILE A 270 -26.35 -2.84 3.44
C ILE A 270 -25.76 -3.77 4.50
#